data_AF-A0A2D6ST98-F1
#
_entry.id   AF-A0A2D6ST98-F1
#
_cell.length_a   1.000
_cell.length_b   1.000
_cell.length_c   1.000
_cell.angle_alpha   90.00
_cell.angle_beta   90.00
_cell.angle_gamma   90.00
#
_symmetry.space_group_name_H-M   'P 1'
#
loop_
_entity.id
_entity.type
_entity.pdbx_description
1 polymer ?
#
loop_
_entity_poly.entity_id
_entity_poly.type
_entity_poly.pdbx_seq_one_letter_code
_entity_poly.pdbx_strand_id
1 'polypeptide(L)'
;METVLQGYEVSPATWFYLSLLLIVAVFFRFKRLWSVRNLDLVLLLLLSPGLLLIKAEGNEVSSQADSEIATAAEAAAAEMDAGDEANSITAERAEQIRNWGYVWLFAVTGLLLMRLFFDVAFTRRPRFEENLNPAGTAFLCVCAFGFLMTKAVTETPPQSSVAAVSYADDMIQRKASNGEAATESEPDAGRTSAILATPIVPLSKAIQSRDPSFRYEWVAVCLMAILSHLSVVLGLIRLGAKHFQDIRIGLSMATLYLLLPCTAYGVANVGEVLPAAFIVWAIVEYRRPVLAGALMGLACGTMYFPVFLLPIWAAFYGRKDGLR
;
A
#
# COMPACT_ATOMS: atom_id res chain seq x y z
N MET A 1 -2.14 21.50 -13.31
CA MET A 1 -3.47 20.95 -12.99
C MET A 1 -4.13 21.67 -11.81
N GLU A 2 -3.58 22.79 -11.32
CA GLU A 2 -4.14 23.55 -10.19
C GLU A 2 -5.44 24.29 -10.53
N THR A 3 -5.83 24.41 -11.81
CA THR A 3 -6.97 25.23 -12.24
C THR A 3 -8.33 24.52 -12.20
N VAL A 4 -8.40 23.20 -11.98
CA VAL A 4 -9.68 22.45 -12.07
C VAL A 4 -10.16 21.91 -10.71
N LEU A 5 -9.27 21.75 -9.72
CA LEU A 5 -9.59 21.22 -8.39
C LEU A 5 -8.98 22.09 -7.27
N GLN A 6 -9.14 23.42 -7.35
CA GLN A 6 -8.76 24.30 -6.25
C GLN A 6 -9.59 23.95 -4.99
N GLY A 7 -8.93 23.46 -3.95
CA GLY A 7 -9.50 23.28 -2.61
C GLY A 7 -10.20 21.95 -2.31
N TYR A 8 -10.19 20.96 -3.21
CA TYR A 8 -10.73 19.63 -2.90
C TYR A 8 -9.65 18.69 -2.35
N GLU A 9 -9.35 18.81 -1.06
CA GLU A 9 -8.52 17.85 -0.34
C GLU A 9 -9.40 16.81 0.38
N VAL A 10 -9.35 15.56 -0.08
CA VAL A 10 -10.03 14.45 0.61
C VAL A 10 -9.10 13.93 1.69
N SER A 11 -9.40 14.29 2.95
CA SER A 11 -8.61 13.81 4.09
C SER A 11 -8.57 12.26 4.14
N PRO A 12 -7.50 11.66 4.68
CA PRO A 12 -7.43 10.22 4.90
C PRO A 12 -8.60 9.64 5.72
N ALA A 13 -9.16 10.44 6.64
CA ALA A 13 -10.34 10.06 7.41
C ALA A 13 -11.61 10.05 6.54
N THR A 14 -11.83 11.08 5.72
CA THR A 14 -12.95 11.13 4.77
C THR A 14 -12.94 9.92 3.84
N TRP A 15 -11.76 9.60 3.32
CA TRP A 15 -11.54 8.40 2.51
C TRP A 15 -11.94 7.11 3.22
N PHE A 16 -11.54 6.94 4.48
CA PHE A 16 -11.93 5.79 5.27
C PHE A 16 -13.44 5.66 5.40
N TYR A 17 -14.15 6.73 5.74
CA TYR A 17 -15.60 6.68 5.91
C TYR A 17 -16.32 6.35 4.60
N LEU A 18 -15.91 6.96 3.48
CA LEU A 18 -16.49 6.68 2.17
C LEU A 18 -16.25 5.23 1.74
N SER A 19 -15.00 4.75 1.85
CA SER A 19 -14.64 3.37 1.55
C SER A 19 -15.34 2.38 2.47
N LEU A 20 -15.46 2.67 3.77
CA LEU A 20 -16.16 1.81 4.73
C LEU A 20 -17.63 1.66 4.35
N LEU A 21 -18.33 2.75 4.09
CA LEU A 21 -19.75 2.70 3.71
C LEU A 21 -19.94 1.94 2.40
N LEU A 22 -19.05 2.17 1.43
CA LEU A 22 -19.12 1.50 0.13
C LEU A 22 -18.81 -0.01 0.23
N ILE A 23 -17.78 -0.40 1.00
CA ILE A 23 -17.45 -1.81 1.25
C ILE A 23 -18.60 -2.51 1.96
N VAL A 24 -19.21 -1.87 2.96
CA VAL A 24 -20.37 -2.41 3.66
C VAL A 24 -21.54 -2.59 2.68
N ALA A 25 -21.87 -1.58 1.88
CA ALA A 25 -22.96 -1.68 0.91
C ALA A 25 -22.74 -2.82 -0.12
N VAL A 26 -21.53 -2.92 -0.68
CA VAL A 26 -21.23 -3.83 -1.78
C VAL A 26 -20.93 -5.25 -1.30
N PHE A 27 -20.28 -5.45 -0.15
CA PHE A 27 -19.77 -6.77 0.25
C PHE A 27 -20.42 -7.34 1.53
N PHE A 28 -21.14 -6.56 2.32
CA PHE A 28 -21.72 -7.05 3.58
C PHE A 28 -22.97 -7.90 3.34
N ARG A 29 -23.08 -9.09 3.97
CA ARG A 29 -24.33 -9.88 3.97
C ARG A 29 -25.29 -9.32 5.02
N PHE A 30 -26.30 -8.57 4.60
CA PHE A 30 -27.33 -8.06 5.53
C PHE A 30 -28.25 -9.14 6.09
N LYS A 31 -28.53 -10.21 5.32
CA LYS A 31 -29.39 -11.32 5.78
C LYS A 31 -28.78 -12.16 6.91
N ARG A 32 -27.46 -12.14 7.06
CA ARG A 32 -26.72 -12.91 8.08
C ARG A 32 -25.51 -12.11 8.56
N LEU A 33 -25.74 -11.32 9.62
CA LEU A 33 -24.74 -10.42 10.18
C LEU A 33 -23.49 -11.17 10.64
N TRP A 34 -23.66 -12.25 11.40
CA TRP A 34 -22.58 -13.08 11.97
C TRP A 34 -22.05 -14.14 10.99
N SER A 35 -21.77 -13.73 9.75
CA SER A 35 -21.11 -14.61 8.78
C SER A 35 -19.59 -14.46 8.85
N VAL A 36 -18.85 -15.55 8.60
CA VAL A 36 -17.37 -15.52 8.52
C VAL A 36 -16.90 -14.45 7.55
N ARG A 37 -17.59 -14.29 6.41
CA ARG A 37 -17.30 -13.25 5.44
C ARG A 37 -17.40 -11.84 6.02
N ASN A 38 -18.48 -11.54 6.76
CA ASN A 38 -18.64 -10.22 7.36
C ASN A 38 -17.59 -9.98 8.44
N LEU A 39 -17.21 -11.01 9.21
CA LEU A 39 -16.10 -10.94 10.16
C LEU A 39 -14.79 -10.59 9.43
N ASP A 40 -14.49 -11.24 8.31
CA ASP A 40 -13.29 -10.97 7.52
C ASP A 40 -13.26 -9.53 7.00
N LEU A 41 -14.39 -9.03 6.48
CA LEU A 41 -14.52 -7.66 6.03
C LEU A 41 -14.31 -6.66 7.18
N VAL A 42 -14.88 -6.93 8.35
CA VAL A 42 -14.70 -6.09 9.54
C VAL A 42 -13.24 -6.10 9.98
N LEU A 43 -12.57 -7.26 10.04
CA LEU A 43 -11.16 -7.35 10.39
C LEU A 43 -10.26 -6.58 9.41
N LEU A 44 -10.55 -6.65 8.10
CA LEU A 44 -9.83 -5.86 7.09
C LEU A 44 -10.08 -4.35 7.26
N LEU A 45 -11.31 -3.93 7.55
CA LEU A 45 -11.63 -2.52 7.78
C LEU A 45 -11.00 -1.99 9.08
N LEU A 46 -10.86 -2.82 10.11
CA LEU A 46 -10.23 -2.46 11.39
C LEU A 46 -8.73 -2.17 11.30
N LEU A 47 -8.06 -2.56 10.21
CA LEU A 47 -6.66 -2.16 9.98
C LEU A 47 -6.52 -0.65 9.74
N SER A 48 -7.52 -0.04 9.08
CA SER A 48 -7.43 1.36 8.66
C SER A 48 -7.40 2.37 9.82
N PRO A 49 -8.24 2.25 10.87
CA PRO A 49 -8.14 3.13 12.04
C PRO A 49 -6.75 3.09 12.69
N GLY A 50 -6.13 1.91 12.81
CA GLY A 50 -4.79 1.79 13.37
C GLY A 50 -3.73 2.52 12.53
N LEU A 51 -3.81 2.40 11.20
CA LEU A 51 -2.93 3.15 10.28
C LEU A 51 -3.17 4.66 10.34
N LEU A 52 -4.42 5.10 10.53
CA LEU A 52 -4.75 6.52 10.70
C LEU A 52 -4.10 7.12 11.96
N LEU A 53 -4.15 6.40 13.08
CA LEU A 53 -3.56 6.85 14.34
C LEU A 53 -2.04 7.03 14.23
N ILE A 54 -1.36 6.18 13.45
CA ILE A 54 0.09 6.27 13.23
C ILE A 54 0.42 7.40 12.24
N LYS A 55 -0.40 7.59 11.18
CA LYS A 55 -0.12 8.57 10.13
C LYS A 55 -0.49 10.01 10.53
N ALA A 56 -1.39 10.20 11.49
CA ALA A 56 -1.77 11.53 11.99
C ALA A 56 -0.55 12.35 12.47
N GLU A 57 0.48 11.70 13.00
CA GLU A 57 1.68 12.36 13.52
C GLU A 57 2.67 12.81 12.43
N GLY A 58 2.80 12.06 11.33
CA GLY A 58 3.76 12.38 10.27
C GLY A 58 3.44 13.68 9.51
N ASN A 59 2.17 14.08 9.46
CA ASN A 59 1.74 15.35 8.86
C ASN A 59 1.88 16.54 9.82
N GLU A 60 1.81 16.31 11.14
CA GLU A 60 1.94 17.38 12.13
C GLU A 60 3.41 17.83 12.27
N VAL A 61 4.37 16.90 12.20
CA VAL A 61 5.81 17.22 12.19
C VAL A 61 6.23 17.97 10.93
N SER A 62 5.67 17.63 9.75
CA SER A 62 5.98 18.37 8.51
C SER A 62 5.31 19.74 8.47
N SER A 63 4.08 19.85 8.99
CA SER A 63 3.34 21.11 9.10
C SER A 63 3.98 22.05 10.13
N GLN A 64 4.55 21.52 11.21
CA GLN A 64 5.30 22.29 12.21
C GLN A 64 6.62 22.81 11.64
N ALA A 65 7.39 21.99 10.91
CA ALA A 65 8.64 22.43 10.27
C ALA A 65 8.42 23.59 9.27
N ASP A 66 7.33 23.55 8.49
CA ASP A 66 6.97 24.64 7.59
C ASP A 66 6.43 25.88 8.35
N SER A 67 5.75 25.69 9.48
CA SER A 67 5.25 26.78 10.33
C SER A 67 6.32 27.46 11.18
N GLU A 68 7.33 26.72 11.65
CA GLU A 68 8.45 27.24 12.46
C GLU A 68 9.35 28.14 11.61
N ILE A 69 9.56 27.81 10.33
CA ILE A 69 10.30 28.68 9.40
C ILE A 69 9.53 29.99 9.12
N ALA A 70 8.19 29.95 9.10
CA ALA A 70 7.34 31.12 8.90
C ALA A 70 7.15 31.98 10.16
N THR A 71 7.11 31.37 11.35
CA THR A 71 6.84 32.07 12.63
C THR A 71 8.11 32.48 13.40
N ALA A 72 9.26 31.83 13.17
CA ALA A 72 10.55 32.24 13.75
C ALA A 72 11.02 33.62 13.24
N ALA A 73 10.45 34.12 12.13
CA ALA A 73 10.72 35.47 11.64
C ALA A 73 9.97 36.57 12.42
N GLU A 74 8.93 36.25 13.21
CA GLU A 74 8.02 37.25 13.79
C GLU A 74 7.89 37.21 15.33
N ALA A 75 8.28 36.13 16.02
CA ALA A 75 7.98 35.92 17.45
C ALA A 75 9.19 35.94 18.43
N ALA A 76 10.32 36.56 18.06
CA ALA A 76 11.58 36.44 18.81
C ALA A 76 11.69 37.24 20.13
N ALA A 77 10.62 37.52 20.90
CA ALA A 77 10.80 38.39 22.09
C ALA A 77 9.96 38.22 23.37
N ALA A 78 9.04 37.24 23.55
CA ALA A 78 8.26 37.24 24.81
C ALA A 78 7.73 35.91 25.41
N GLU A 79 7.79 34.76 24.76
CA GLU A 79 7.09 33.55 25.26
C GLU A 79 7.98 32.30 25.34
N MET A 80 9.12 32.39 26.03
CA MET A 80 10.12 31.30 26.07
C MET A 80 9.87 30.22 27.15
N ASP A 81 8.83 30.35 28.00
CA ASP A 81 8.63 29.46 29.17
C ASP A 81 7.31 28.66 29.12
N ALA A 82 6.24 29.21 28.51
CA ALA A 82 4.93 28.53 28.41
C ALA A 82 4.78 27.65 27.16
N GLY A 83 5.54 27.95 26.10
CA GLY A 83 5.51 27.19 24.85
C GLY A 83 6.16 25.81 24.96
N ASP A 84 7.19 25.68 25.81
CA ASP A 84 7.95 24.43 25.97
C ASP A 84 7.13 23.38 26.75
N GLU A 85 6.39 23.81 27.77
CA GLU A 85 5.52 22.93 28.55
C GLU A 85 4.30 22.46 27.73
N ALA A 86 3.68 23.36 26.95
CA ALA A 86 2.58 23.00 26.05
C ALA A 86 3.02 22.04 24.93
N ASN A 87 4.21 22.26 24.34
CA ASN A 87 4.78 21.37 23.32
C ASN A 87 5.16 19.99 23.88
N SER A 88 5.63 19.94 25.13
CA SER A 88 5.93 18.65 25.78
C SER A 88 4.67 17.81 26.00
N ILE A 89 3.55 18.44 26.40
CA ILE A 89 2.27 17.75 26.64
C ILE A 89 1.63 17.27 25.32
N THR A 90 1.73 18.06 24.25
CA THR A 90 1.22 17.64 22.93
C THR A 90 2.06 16.52 22.33
N ALA A 91 3.39 16.58 22.45
CA ALA A 91 4.30 15.52 22.02
C ALA A 91 4.04 14.20 22.77
N GLU A 92 3.87 14.25 24.10
CA GLU A 92 3.56 13.05 24.90
C GLU A 92 2.22 12.42 24.49
N ARG A 93 1.18 13.25 24.25
CA ARG A 93 -0.12 12.76 23.76
C ARG A 93 -0.03 12.15 22.37
N ALA A 94 0.74 12.76 21.47
CA ALA A 94 0.94 12.24 20.11
C ALA A 94 1.64 10.88 20.14
N GLU A 95 2.70 10.74 20.93
CA GLU A 95 3.38 9.46 21.15
C GLU A 95 2.44 8.40 21.75
N GLN A 96 1.63 8.77 22.75
CA GLN A 96 0.63 7.87 23.31
C GLN A 96 -0.37 7.40 22.23
N ILE A 97 -0.88 8.30 21.40
CA ILE A 97 -1.79 7.97 20.29
C ILE A 97 -1.13 7.01 19.30
N ARG A 98 0.12 7.26 18.92
CA ARG A 98 0.90 6.38 18.04
C ARG A 98 1.07 4.99 18.66
N ASN A 99 1.42 4.92 19.93
CA ASN A 99 1.59 3.65 20.65
C ASN A 99 0.28 2.85 20.67
N TRP A 100 -0.85 3.52 20.92
CA TRP A 100 -2.17 2.90 20.78
C TRP A 100 -2.45 2.43 19.35
N GLY A 101 -2.04 3.18 18.34
CA GLY A 101 -2.09 2.77 16.94
C GLY A 101 -1.32 1.47 16.67
N TYR A 102 -0.10 1.34 17.18
CA TYR A 102 0.67 0.10 17.06
C TYR A 102 0.05 -1.08 17.80
N VAL A 103 -0.41 -0.87 19.05
CA VAL A 103 -1.11 -1.91 19.83
C VAL A 103 -2.36 -2.37 19.10
N TRP A 104 -3.12 -1.43 18.51
CA TRP A 104 -4.30 -1.73 17.73
C TRP A 104 -3.98 -2.58 16.49
N LEU A 105 -2.98 -2.17 15.69
CA LEU A 105 -2.55 -2.93 14.51
C LEU A 105 -2.06 -4.32 14.90
N PHE A 106 -1.28 -4.44 15.98
CA PHE A 106 -0.81 -5.72 16.48
C PHE A 106 -1.97 -6.64 16.88
N ALA A 107 -2.96 -6.12 17.60
CA ALA A 107 -4.14 -6.88 17.99
C ALA A 107 -4.96 -7.34 16.78
N VAL A 108 -5.27 -6.43 15.82
CA VAL A 108 -6.06 -6.75 14.63
C VAL A 108 -5.35 -7.73 13.71
N THR A 109 -4.05 -7.55 13.47
CA THR A 109 -3.24 -8.51 12.68
C THR A 109 -3.11 -9.86 13.37
N GLY A 110 -2.98 -9.89 14.70
CA GLY A 110 -3.05 -11.12 15.50
C GLY A 110 -4.39 -11.85 15.35
N LEU A 111 -5.51 -11.12 15.36
CA LEU A 111 -6.85 -11.69 15.11
C LEU A 111 -6.98 -12.22 13.67
N LEU A 112 -6.46 -11.50 12.67
CA LEU A 112 -6.41 -11.97 11.29
C LEU A 112 -5.59 -13.26 11.17
N LEU A 113 -4.44 -13.33 11.83
CA LEU A 113 -3.59 -14.51 11.83
C LEU A 113 -4.31 -15.71 12.49
N MET A 114 -4.92 -15.51 13.66
CA MET A 114 -5.73 -16.55 14.31
C MET A 114 -6.85 -17.02 13.37
N ARG A 115 -7.56 -16.08 12.73
CA ARG A 115 -8.60 -16.40 11.75
C ARG A 115 -8.06 -17.22 10.58
N LEU A 116 -6.86 -16.92 10.08
CA LEU A 116 -6.21 -17.69 9.01
C LEU A 116 -5.89 -19.12 9.46
N PHE A 117 -5.46 -19.34 10.71
CA PHE A 117 -5.26 -20.70 11.24
C PHE A 117 -6.57 -21.48 11.38
N PHE A 118 -7.65 -20.81 11.79
CA PHE A 118 -8.97 -21.44 11.86
C PHE A 118 -9.57 -21.77 10.48
N ASP A 119 -9.02 -21.25 9.37
CA ASP A 119 -9.48 -21.56 8.01
C ASP A 119 -9.41 -23.07 7.71
N VAL A 120 -8.47 -23.80 8.31
CA VAL A 120 -8.33 -25.26 8.19
C VAL A 120 -9.51 -26.01 8.80
N ALA A 121 -10.17 -25.45 9.82
CA ALA A 121 -11.30 -26.07 10.49
C ALA A 121 -12.62 -26.00 9.68
N PHE A 122 -12.70 -25.13 8.67
CA PHE A 122 -13.91 -24.97 7.87
C PHE A 122 -13.98 -25.99 6.73
N THR A 123 -14.97 -26.88 6.80
CA THR A 123 -15.26 -27.88 5.74
C THR A 123 -15.86 -27.27 4.48
N ARG A 124 -16.45 -26.08 4.57
CA ARG A 124 -17.01 -25.33 3.43
C ARG A 124 -16.52 -23.89 3.45
N ARG A 125 -15.83 -23.49 2.38
CA ARG A 125 -15.39 -22.10 2.19
C ARG A 125 -16.57 -21.25 1.69
N PRO A 126 -16.95 -20.18 2.41
CA PRO A 126 -17.98 -19.27 1.92
C PRO A 126 -17.48 -18.56 0.66
N ARG A 127 -18.30 -18.53 -0.39
CA ARG A 127 -17.97 -17.80 -1.63
C ARG A 127 -17.98 -16.30 -1.36
N PHE A 128 -16.99 -15.60 -1.91
CA PHE A 128 -16.90 -14.14 -1.85
C PHE A 128 -17.75 -13.52 -2.96
N GLU A 129 -19.06 -13.45 -2.75
CA GLU A 129 -20.03 -12.83 -3.66
C GLU A 129 -20.33 -11.39 -3.23
N GLU A 130 -20.26 -10.44 -4.14
CA GLU A 130 -20.76 -9.09 -3.95
C GLU A 130 -22.30 -9.03 -3.99
N ASN A 131 -22.85 -7.92 -3.49
CA ASN A 131 -24.27 -7.60 -3.56
C ASN A 131 -24.65 -6.90 -4.88
N LEU A 132 -23.66 -6.46 -5.66
CA LEU A 132 -23.85 -5.77 -6.93
C LEU A 132 -23.85 -6.76 -8.10
N ASN A 133 -24.41 -6.37 -9.24
CA ASN A 133 -24.30 -7.18 -10.46
C ASN A 133 -22.88 -7.10 -11.05
N PRO A 134 -22.45 -8.08 -11.88
CA PRO A 134 -21.08 -8.12 -12.39
C PRO A 134 -20.67 -6.87 -13.19
N ALA A 135 -21.59 -6.30 -13.96
CA ALA A 135 -21.34 -5.09 -14.74
C ALA A 135 -21.08 -3.87 -13.82
N GLY A 136 -21.87 -3.73 -12.75
CA GLY A 136 -21.67 -2.71 -11.74
C GLY A 136 -20.36 -2.90 -10.97
N THR A 137 -20.01 -4.13 -10.62
CA THR A 137 -18.71 -4.44 -9.98
C THR A 137 -17.54 -4.09 -10.89
N ALA A 138 -17.65 -4.37 -12.19
CA ALA A 138 -16.61 -4.06 -13.17
C ALA A 138 -16.43 -2.56 -13.34
N PHE A 139 -17.54 -1.83 -13.49
CA PHE A 139 -17.52 -0.37 -13.57
C PHE A 139 -16.91 0.24 -12.31
N LEU A 140 -17.35 -0.22 -11.13
CA LEU A 140 -16.81 0.23 -9.86
C LEU A 140 -15.30 -0.05 -9.73
N CYS A 141 -14.83 -1.21 -10.18
CA CYS A 141 -13.40 -1.56 -10.19
C CYS A 141 -12.60 -0.56 -11.03
N VAL A 142 -13.07 -0.23 -12.24
CA VAL A 142 -12.39 0.70 -13.15
C VAL A 142 -12.38 2.11 -12.55
N CYS A 143 -13.50 2.57 -12.00
CA CYS A 143 -13.57 3.88 -11.35
C CYS A 143 -12.69 3.97 -10.10
N ALA A 144 -12.70 2.95 -9.24
CA ALA A 144 -11.87 2.90 -8.05
C ALA A 144 -10.38 2.90 -8.41
N PHE A 145 -9.99 2.13 -9.44
CA PHE A 145 -8.63 2.15 -9.96
C PHE A 145 -8.26 3.55 -10.46
N GLY A 146 -9.09 4.15 -11.33
CA GLY A 146 -8.87 5.50 -11.85
C GLY A 146 -8.69 6.53 -10.74
N PHE A 147 -9.54 6.50 -9.71
CA PHE A 147 -9.45 7.41 -8.58
C PHE A 147 -8.15 7.22 -7.78
N LEU A 148 -7.78 5.97 -7.46
CA LEU A 148 -6.52 5.69 -6.78
C LEU A 148 -5.31 6.11 -7.60
N MET A 149 -5.34 5.94 -8.93
CA MET A 149 -4.23 6.37 -9.79
C MET A 149 -4.16 7.91 -9.86
N THR A 150 -5.31 8.59 -9.93
CA THR A 150 -5.34 10.06 -9.79
C THR A 150 -4.75 10.49 -8.46
N LYS A 151 -5.13 9.84 -7.36
CA LYS A 151 -4.56 10.08 -6.03
C LYS A 151 -3.04 9.88 -6.00
N ALA A 152 -2.54 8.80 -6.58
CA ALA A 152 -1.11 8.48 -6.67
C ALA A 152 -0.31 9.49 -7.50
N VAL A 153 -0.98 10.21 -8.41
CA VAL A 153 -0.41 11.29 -9.20
C VAL A 153 -0.49 12.62 -8.44
N THR A 154 -1.60 12.90 -7.76
CA THR A 154 -1.80 14.20 -7.08
C THR A 154 -1.09 14.30 -5.73
N GLU A 155 -0.90 13.20 -5.00
CA GLU A 155 -0.20 13.21 -3.72
C GLU A 155 1.32 13.31 -3.90
N THR A 156 1.98 13.93 -2.93
CA THR A 156 3.44 13.98 -2.88
C THR A 156 3.99 12.56 -2.73
N PRO A 157 4.92 12.13 -3.61
CA PRO A 157 5.45 10.79 -3.53
C PRO A 157 6.26 10.65 -2.23
N PRO A 158 6.17 9.49 -1.57
CA PRO A 158 6.90 9.20 -0.35
C PRO A 158 8.41 9.26 -0.60
N GLN A 159 9.16 9.80 0.36
CA GLN A 159 10.61 10.03 0.23
C GLN A 159 11.37 8.72 -0.05
N SER A 160 10.92 7.59 0.51
CA SER A 160 11.51 6.26 0.28
C SER A 160 11.43 5.81 -1.19
N SER A 161 10.29 6.04 -1.86
CA SER A 161 10.13 5.75 -3.30
C SER A 161 10.98 6.67 -4.16
N VAL A 162 11.08 7.95 -3.79
CA VAL A 162 11.92 8.93 -4.51
C VAL A 162 13.40 8.56 -4.39
N ALA A 163 13.86 8.21 -3.18
CA ALA A 163 15.22 7.75 -2.93
C ALA A 163 15.57 6.50 -3.74
N ALA A 164 14.64 5.52 -3.84
CA ALA A 164 14.84 4.34 -4.67
C ALA A 164 15.02 4.68 -6.16
N VAL A 165 14.24 5.63 -6.69
CA VAL A 165 14.38 6.09 -8.08
C VAL A 165 15.68 6.86 -8.30
N SER A 166 16.07 7.71 -7.35
CA SER A 166 17.32 8.48 -7.41
C SER A 166 18.53 7.55 -7.42
N TYR A 167 18.55 6.55 -6.52
CA TYR A 167 19.59 5.52 -6.48
C TYR A 167 19.64 4.71 -7.79
N ALA A 168 18.49 4.40 -8.39
CA ALA A 168 18.43 3.72 -9.68
C ALA A 168 19.07 4.56 -10.80
N ASP A 169 18.88 5.88 -10.78
CA ASP A 169 19.49 6.78 -11.74
C ASP A 169 21.02 6.87 -11.56
N ASP A 170 21.50 6.92 -10.32
CA ASP A 170 22.94 6.89 -10.02
C ASP A 170 23.59 5.60 -10.49
N MET A 171 22.91 4.45 -10.34
CA MET A 171 23.35 3.17 -10.89
C MET A 171 23.46 3.19 -12.42
N ILE A 172 22.47 3.77 -13.12
CA ILE A 172 22.50 3.90 -14.59
C ILE A 172 23.66 4.78 -15.04
N GLN A 173 23.88 5.89 -14.33
CA GLN A 173 24.97 6.82 -14.61
C GLN A 173 26.35 6.29 -14.16
N ARG A 174 26.40 5.11 -13.52
CA ARG A 174 27.59 4.52 -12.90
C ARG A 174 28.35 5.51 -12.01
N LYS A 175 27.62 6.40 -11.32
CA LYS A 175 28.22 7.24 -10.29
C LYS A 175 28.52 6.34 -9.09
N ALA A 176 29.77 6.33 -8.64
CA ALA A 176 30.09 5.72 -7.36
C ALA A 176 29.36 6.53 -6.29
N SER A 177 28.45 5.92 -5.54
CA SER A 177 27.93 6.55 -4.34
C SER A 177 29.11 6.75 -3.40
N ASN A 178 29.59 7.98 -3.23
CA ASN A 178 30.52 8.30 -2.14
C ASN A 178 29.85 7.78 -0.86
N GLY A 179 30.56 6.95 -0.11
CA GLY A 179 30.06 6.24 1.07
C GLY A 179 29.76 7.13 2.27
N GLU A 180 29.17 8.30 2.07
CA GLU A 180 28.91 9.31 3.08
C GLU A 180 27.48 9.86 2.92
N ALA A 181 26.51 9.09 3.41
CA ALA A 181 25.23 9.51 4.01
C ALA A 181 24.32 8.30 4.24
N ALA A 182 24.88 7.19 4.75
CA ALA A 182 24.07 6.16 5.40
C ALA A 182 23.80 6.63 6.84
N THR A 183 23.07 7.74 6.98
CA THR A 183 22.55 8.14 8.28
C THR A 183 21.33 7.28 8.56
N GLU A 184 21.36 6.66 9.73
CA GLU A 184 20.39 5.72 10.27
C GLU A 184 18.96 6.30 10.28
N SER A 185 18.11 5.84 9.35
CA SER A 185 16.65 5.87 9.50
C SER A 185 15.98 4.83 8.59
N GLU A 186 15.92 3.60 9.11
CA GLU A 186 15.06 2.45 8.73
C GLU A 186 15.18 1.82 7.31
N PRO A 187 15.00 0.48 7.21
CA PRO A 187 16.01 -0.39 6.60
C PRO A 187 15.66 -0.93 5.20
N ASP A 188 16.71 -1.13 4.38
CA ASP A 188 16.90 -2.11 3.29
C ASP A 188 15.86 -2.36 2.18
N ALA A 189 14.61 -1.86 2.26
CA ALA A 189 13.56 -2.03 1.25
C ALA A 189 13.81 -1.23 -0.05
N GLY A 190 14.86 -0.40 -0.08
CA GLY A 190 15.21 0.50 -1.19
C GLY A 190 16.08 -0.12 -2.29
N ARG A 191 16.88 -1.15 -2.03
CA ARG A 191 17.92 -1.60 -2.99
C ARG A 191 17.34 -2.36 -4.19
N THR A 192 16.45 -3.31 -3.94
CA THR A 192 15.82 -4.10 -5.02
C THR A 192 14.74 -3.30 -5.75
N SER A 193 14.02 -2.44 -5.04
CA SER A 193 13.08 -1.49 -5.64
C SER A 193 13.79 -0.51 -6.57
N ALA A 194 15.01 -0.06 -6.22
CA ALA A 194 15.83 0.73 -7.12
C ALA A 194 16.27 -0.03 -8.38
N ILE A 195 16.71 -1.29 -8.25
CA ILE A 195 17.02 -2.11 -9.43
C ILE A 195 15.80 -2.22 -10.36
N LEU A 196 14.61 -2.42 -9.81
CA LEU A 196 13.37 -2.52 -10.57
C LEU A 196 12.89 -1.17 -11.14
N ALA A 197 13.36 -0.05 -10.58
CA ALA A 197 13.14 1.29 -11.14
C ALA A 197 14.05 1.58 -12.35
N THR A 198 15.16 0.88 -12.53
CA THR A 198 16.12 1.14 -13.62
C THR A 198 15.51 1.17 -15.04
N PRO A 199 14.60 0.27 -15.47
CA PRO A 199 13.97 0.40 -16.79
C PRO A 199 12.99 1.57 -16.90
N ILE A 200 12.53 2.12 -15.77
CA ILE A 200 11.48 3.16 -15.72
C ILE A 200 12.11 4.55 -15.76
N VAL A 201 13.32 4.73 -15.22
CA VAL A 201 14.04 6.02 -15.20
C VAL A 201 14.26 6.61 -16.62
N PRO A 202 14.70 5.86 -17.64
CA PRO A 202 14.82 6.40 -19.00
C PRO A 202 13.48 6.84 -19.59
N LEU A 203 12.41 6.10 -19.29
CA LEU A 203 11.06 6.42 -19.74
C LEU A 203 10.54 7.71 -19.07
N SER A 204 10.79 7.87 -17.77
CA SER A 204 10.40 9.09 -17.05
C SER A 204 11.18 10.31 -17.52
N LYS A 205 12.47 10.15 -17.84
CA LYS A 205 13.30 11.20 -18.46
C LYS A 205 12.83 11.56 -19.88
N ALA A 206 12.39 10.58 -20.67
CA ALA A 206 11.80 10.84 -21.98
C ALA A 206 10.51 11.65 -21.87
N ILE A 207 9.67 11.39 -20.86
CA ILE A 207 8.47 12.18 -20.58
C ILE A 207 8.84 13.61 -20.13
N GLN A 208 9.81 13.76 -19.22
CA GLN A 208 10.31 15.06 -18.79
C GLN A 208 10.87 15.88 -19.97
N SER A 209 11.54 15.24 -20.93
CA SER A 209 12.07 15.94 -22.12
C SER A 209 10.98 16.57 -22.99
N ARG A 210 9.73 16.06 -22.90
CA ARG A 210 8.57 16.58 -23.63
C ARG A 210 7.88 17.73 -22.91
N ASP A 211 7.88 17.70 -21.57
CA ASP A 211 7.33 18.75 -20.72
C ASP A 211 8.25 18.99 -19.51
N PRO A 212 9.08 20.05 -19.54
CA PRO A 212 10.06 20.34 -18.49
C PRO A 212 9.45 20.67 -17.13
N SER A 213 8.14 20.89 -17.05
CA SER A 213 7.45 21.19 -15.78
C SER A 213 7.47 20.02 -14.80
N PHE A 214 7.62 18.78 -15.29
CA PHE A 214 7.62 17.59 -14.45
C PHE A 214 9.04 17.20 -14.00
N ARG A 215 9.17 16.86 -12.71
CA ARG A 215 10.37 16.20 -12.18
C ARG A 215 10.34 14.71 -12.58
N TYR A 216 11.42 14.19 -13.17
CA TYR A 216 11.48 12.78 -13.62
C TYR A 216 11.30 11.77 -12.47
N GLU A 217 11.74 12.12 -11.26
CA GLU A 217 11.58 11.29 -10.05
C GLU A 217 10.09 11.02 -9.76
N TRP A 218 9.29 12.09 -9.76
CA TRP A 218 7.85 12.00 -9.56
C TRP A 218 7.18 11.15 -10.64
N VAL A 219 7.53 11.39 -11.92
CA VAL A 219 6.97 10.62 -13.05
C VAL A 219 7.31 9.13 -12.91
N ALA A 220 8.55 8.80 -12.55
CA ALA A 220 8.97 7.41 -12.35
C ALA A 220 8.21 6.72 -11.22
N VAL A 221 8.08 7.37 -10.05
CA VAL A 221 7.33 6.83 -8.90
C VAL A 221 5.87 6.59 -9.27
N CYS A 222 5.21 7.56 -9.92
CA CYS A 222 3.82 7.39 -10.34
C CYS A 222 3.66 6.24 -11.35
N LEU A 223 4.55 6.13 -12.34
CA LEU A 223 4.53 5.01 -13.30
C LEU A 223 4.70 3.66 -12.58
N MET A 224 5.66 3.57 -11.65
CA MET A 224 5.88 2.36 -10.85
C MET A 224 4.66 1.99 -10.02
N ALA A 225 4.05 2.96 -9.34
CA ALA A 225 2.86 2.75 -8.53
C ALA A 225 1.69 2.25 -9.40
N ILE A 226 1.43 2.92 -10.54
CA ILE A 226 0.37 2.55 -11.47
C ILE A 226 0.56 1.13 -12.00
N LEU A 227 1.76 0.79 -12.46
CA LEU A 227 2.07 -0.55 -12.97
C LEU A 227 1.95 -1.63 -11.88
N SER A 228 2.38 -1.32 -10.65
CA SER A 228 2.31 -2.25 -9.53
C SER A 228 0.86 -2.55 -9.13
N HIS A 229 0.03 -1.51 -8.98
CA HIS A 229 -1.40 -1.70 -8.67
C HIS A 229 -2.15 -2.40 -9.81
N LEU A 230 -1.87 -2.04 -11.07
CA LEU A 230 -2.44 -2.72 -12.22
C LEU A 230 -2.08 -4.21 -12.23
N SER A 231 -0.83 -4.53 -11.90
CA SER A 231 -0.36 -5.91 -11.78
C SER A 231 -1.09 -6.67 -10.67
N VAL A 232 -1.32 -6.07 -9.49
CA VAL A 232 -2.12 -6.67 -8.42
C VAL A 232 -3.55 -6.94 -8.88
N VAL A 233 -4.22 -5.94 -9.48
CA VAL A 233 -5.60 -6.05 -9.98
C VAL A 233 -5.75 -7.17 -11.00
N LEU A 234 -4.89 -7.18 -12.03
CA LEU A 234 -4.90 -8.23 -13.04
C LEU A 234 -4.57 -9.61 -12.43
N GLY A 235 -3.63 -9.65 -11.49
CA GLY A 235 -3.27 -10.86 -10.76
C GLY A 235 -4.45 -11.44 -9.97
N LEU A 236 -5.20 -10.62 -9.23
CA LEU A 236 -6.39 -11.04 -8.48
C LEU A 236 -7.52 -11.53 -9.39
N ILE A 237 -7.78 -10.84 -10.52
CA ILE A 237 -8.76 -11.28 -11.51
C ILE A 237 -8.35 -12.63 -12.13
N ARG A 238 -7.08 -12.77 -12.50
CA ARG A 238 -6.52 -14.00 -13.06
C ARG A 238 -6.55 -15.15 -12.05
N LEU A 239 -6.28 -14.85 -10.78
CA LEU A 239 -6.38 -15.80 -9.68
C LEU A 239 -7.81 -16.30 -9.52
N GLY A 240 -8.80 -15.40 -9.53
CA GLY A 240 -10.23 -15.73 -9.59
C GLY A 240 -10.56 -16.73 -10.70
N ALA A 241 -10.20 -16.37 -11.93
CA ALA A 241 -10.47 -17.18 -13.10
C ALA A 241 -9.76 -18.54 -13.07
N LYS A 242 -8.50 -18.61 -12.63
CA LYS A 242 -7.68 -19.85 -12.68
C LYS A 242 -7.94 -20.77 -11.49
N HIS A 243 -8.04 -20.21 -10.28
CA HIS A 243 -8.17 -20.99 -9.05
C HIS A 243 -9.63 -21.30 -8.70
N PHE A 244 -10.52 -20.31 -8.80
CA PHE A 244 -11.92 -20.48 -8.44
C PHE A 244 -12.83 -20.82 -9.62
N GLN A 245 -12.30 -20.82 -10.86
CA GLN A 245 -13.06 -21.03 -12.10
C GLN A 245 -14.25 -20.05 -12.26
N ASP A 246 -14.17 -18.90 -11.60
CA ASP A 246 -15.16 -17.82 -11.69
C ASP A 246 -14.44 -16.48 -11.70
N ILE A 247 -14.52 -15.80 -12.84
CA ILE A 247 -13.93 -14.47 -13.01
C ILE A 247 -14.61 -13.43 -12.11
N ARG A 248 -15.87 -13.66 -11.73
CA ARG A 248 -16.62 -12.74 -10.87
C ARG A 248 -15.93 -12.61 -9.53
N ILE A 249 -15.58 -13.72 -8.89
CA ILE A 249 -14.87 -13.73 -7.60
C ILE A 249 -13.54 -12.96 -7.71
N GLY A 250 -12.80 -13.14 -8.80
CA GLY A 250 -11.55 -12.40 -9.04
C GLY A 250 -11.77 -10.89 -9.17
N LEU A 251 -12.84 -10.51 -9.87
CA LEU A 251 -13.27 -9.12 -9.98
C LEU A 251 -13.67 -8.55 -8.61
N SER A 252 -14.43 -9.28 -7.79
CA SER A 252 -14.80 -8.89 -6.43
C SER A 252 -13.57 -8.68 -5.54
N MET A 253 -12.57 -9.56 -5.63
CA MET A 253 -11.31 -9.45 -4.89
C MET A 253 -10.52 -8.21 -5.31
N ALA A 254 -10.42 -7.95 -6.61
CA ALA A 254 -9.75 -6.76 -7.14
C ALA A 254 -10.47 -5.47 -6.74
N THR A 255 -11.81 -5.44 -6.83
CA THR A 255 -12.60 -4.29 -6.38
C THR A 255 -12.44 -4.06 -4.88
N LEU A 256 -12.50 -5.11 -4.05
CA LEU A 256 -12.27 -4.96 -2.61
C LEU A 256 -10.87 -4.41 -2.33
N TYR A 257 -9.83 -4.94 -2.98
CA TYR A 257 -8.45 -4.46 -2.85
C TYR A 257 -8.35 -2.94 -3.11
N LEU A 258 -8.97 -2.45 -4.18
CA LEU A 258 -8.97 -1.03 -4.54
C LEU A 258 -9.79 -0.16 -3.61
N LEU A 259 -10.84 -0.71 -2.99
CA LEU A 259 -11.69 0.03 -2.05
C LEU A 259 -11.11 0.06 -0.63
N LEU A 260 -10.20 -0.86 -0.29
CA LEU A 260 -9.63 -0.95 1.04
C LEU A 260 -8.93 0.39 1.41
N PRO A 261 -9.30 1.02 2.54
CA PRO A 261 -8.72 2.30 2.94
C PRO A 261 -7.20 2.24 3.10
N CYS A 262 -6.66 1.12 3.59
CA CYS A 262 -5.21 0.94 3.76
C CYS A 262 -4.46 0.98 2.41
N THR A 263 -5.06 0.48 1.33
CA THR A 263 -4.50 0.60 -0.04
C THR A 263 -4.43 2.07 -0.47
N ALA A 264 -5.43 2.87 -0.09
CA ALA A 264 -5.47 4.29 -0.42
C ALA A 264 -4.45 5.11 0.37
N TYR A 265 -4.03 4.69 1.57
CA TYR A 265 -3.07 5.44 2.40
C TYR A 265 -1.62 5.35 1.94
N GLY A 266 -1.25 4.25 1.30
CA GLY A 266 0.09 3.99 0.77
C GLY A 266 0.11 3.85 -0.75
N VAL A 267 -0.80 4.52 -1.47
CA VAL A 267 -1.01 4.26 -2.90
C VAL A 267 0.26 4.49 -3.75
N ALA A 268 1.09 5.46 -3.37
CA ALA A 268 2.38 5.78 -4.01
C ALA A 268 3.61 5.11 -3.35
N ASN A 269 3.41 4.29 -2.31
CA ASN A 269 4.48 3.52 -1.67
C ASN A 269 4.83 2.30 -2.54
N VAL A 270 5.68 2.52 -3.54
CA VAL A 270 6.10 1.47 -4.48
C VAL A 270 6.75 0.30 -3.76
N GLY A 271 7.53 0.56 -2.71
CA GLY A 271 8.18 -0.49 -1.90
C GLY A 271 7.20 -1.46 -1.23
N GLU A 272 5.97 -1.04 -0.95
CA GLU A 272 4.94 -1.87 -0.30
C GLU A 272 4.07 -2.63 -1.33
N VAL A 273 3.73 -1.98 -2.45
CA VAL A 273 2.79 -2.54 -3.44
C VAL A 273 3.47 -3.55 -4.35
N LEU A 274 4.74 -3.33 -4.69
CA LEU A 274 5.49 -4.16 -5.61
C LEU A 274 5.71 -5.61 -5.10
N PRO A 275 6.13 -5.86 -3.85
CA PRO A 275 6.16 -7.23 -3.30
C PRO A 275 4.79 -7.89 -3.31
N ALA A 276 3.70 -7.16 -3.01
CA ALA A 276 2.35 -7.69 -3.06
C ALA A 276 1.99 -8.16 -4.49
N ALA A 277 2.35 -7.39 -5.52
CA ALA A 277 2.16 -7.78 -6.92
C ALA A 277 2.88 -9.09 -7.24
N PHE A 278 4.15 -9.23 -6.84
CA PHE A 278 4.91 -10.45 -7.05
C PHE A 278 4.33 -11.65 -6.32
N ILE A 279 3.87 -11.49 -5.07
CA ILE A 279 3.23 -12.58 -4.31
C ILE A 279 1.94 -13.03 -5.02
N VAL A 280 1.09 -12.09 -5.45
CA VAL A 280 -0.16 -12.43 -6.15
C VAL A 280 0.16 -13.22 -7.43
N TRP A 281 1.12 -12.77 -8.23
CA TRP A 281 1.51 -13.49 -9.45
C TRP A 281 2.21 -14.83 -9.17
N ALA A 282 2.96 -14.95 -8.08
CA ALA A 282 3.53 -16.22 -7.65
C ALA A 282 2.42 -17.24 -7.34
N ILE A 283 1.33 -16.80 -6.71
CA ILE A 283 0.15 -17.65 -6.46
C ILE A 283 -0.57 -17.97 -7.77
N VAL A 284 -0.76 -17.01 -8.67
CA VAL A 284 -1.38 -17.26 -10.00
C VAL A 284 -0.60 -18.34 -10.76
N GLU A 285 0.73 -18.30 -10.70
CA GLU A 285 1.61 -19.23 -11.39
C GLU A 285 2.06 -20.42 -10.53
N TYR A 286 1.27 -20.80 -9.52
CA TYR A 286 1.61 -21.91 -8.61
C TYR A 286 1.92 -23.26 -9.32
N ARG A 287 1.42 -23.47 -10.54
CA ARG A 287 1.73 -24.69 -11.33
C ARG A 287 3.12 -24.66 -11.98
N ARG A 288 3.77 -23.49 -12.03
CA ARG A 288 5.11 -23.30 -12.61
C ARG A 288 6.08 -22.95 -11.47
N PRO A 289 6.66 -23.95 -10.79
CA PRO A 289 7.46 -23.76 -9.56
C PRO A 289 8.61 -22.77 -9.76
N VAL A 290 9.30 -22.82 -10.90
CA VAL A 290 10.41 -21.91 -11.21
C VAL A 290 9.95 -20.45 -11.28
N LEU A 291 8.82 -20.21 -11.97
CA LEU A 291 8.28 -18.86 -12.14
C LEU A 291 7.72 -18.32 -10.82
N ALA A 292 6.97 -19.16 -10.08
CA ALA A 292 6.44 -18.79 -8.77
C ALA A 292 7.56 -18.53 -7.75
N GLY A 293 8.61 -19.36 -7.75
CA GLY A 293 9.80 -19.18 -6.90
C GLY A 293 10.60 -17.93 -7.24
N ALA A 294 10.79 -17.64 -8.54
CA ALA A 294 11.46 -16.41 -8.98
C ALA A 294 10.70 -15.15 -8.54
N LEU A 295 9.38 -15.14 -8.70
CA LEU A 295 8.52 -14.04 -8.23
C LEU A 295 8.56 -13.90 -6.70
N MET A 296 8.50 -15.01 -5.96
CA MET A 296 8.62 -15.00 -4.50
C MET A 296 9.99 -14.47 -4.04
N GLY A 297 11.07 -14.85 -4.73
CA GLY A 297 12.42 -14.35 -4.47
C GLY A 297 12.54 -12.85 -4.72
N LEU A 298 11.94 -12.34 -5.80
CA LEU A 298 11.86 -10.90 -6.06
C LEU A 298 11.05 -10.17 -4.99
N ALA A 299 9.94 -10.75 -4.51
CA ALA A 299 9.17 -10.19 -3.40
C ALA A 299 10.02 -10.08 -2.12
N CYS A 300 10.72 -11.16 -1.74
CA CYS A 300 11.65 -11.17 -0.59
C CYS A 300 12.80 -10.16 -0.74
N GLY A 301 13.25 -9.91 -1.98
CA GLY A 301 14.26 -8.90 -2.26
C GLY A 301 13.74 -7.48 -2.05
N THR A 302 12.47 -7.21 -2.38
CA THR A 302 11.88 -5.88 -2.24
C THR A 302 11.48 -5.53 -0.80
N MET A 303 11.04 -6.52 -0.01
CA MET A 303 10.69 -6.35 1.40
C MET A 303 10.93 -7.67 2.14
N TYR A 304 11.22 -7.63 3.44
CA TYR A 304 11.59 -8.82 4.20
C TYR A 304 10.42 -9.76 4.54
N PHE A 305 9.20 -9.26 4.72
CA PHE A 305 8.06 -10.08 5.16
C PHE A 305 7.72 -11.33 4.31
N PRO A 306 7.91 -11.37 2.97
CA PRO A 306 7.58 -12.55 2.17
C PRO A 306 8.47 -13.74 2.49
N VAL A 307 9.60 -13.55 3.18
CA VAL A 307 10.47 -14.64 3.68
C VAL A 307 9.67 -15.62 4.55
N PHE A 308 8.68 -15.15 5.30
CA PHE A 308 7.81 -16.01 6.12
C PHE A 308 6.89 -16.92 5.28
N LEU A 309 6.76 -16.69 3.98
CA LEU A 309 6.02 -17.56 3.06
C LEU A 309 6.88 -18.72 2.52
N LEU A 310 8.21 -18.63 2.62
CA LEU A 310 9.13 -19.65 2.11
C LEU A 310 8.92 -21.05 2.73
N PRO A 311 8.66 -21.20 4.05
CA PRO A 311 8.37 -22.51 4.62
C PRO A 311 7.12 -23.17 4.02
N ILE A 312 6.06 -22.38 3.80
CA ILE A 312 4.82 -22.85 3.19
C ILE A 312 5.07 -23.25 1.73
N TRP A 313 5.82 -22.43 1.00
CA TRP A 313 6.20 -22.68 -0.40
C TRP A 313 7.03 -23.96 -0.53
N ALA A 314 8.06 -24.14 0.31
CA ALA A 314 8.89 -25.33 0.34
C ALA A 314 8.09 -26.60 0.68
N ALA A 315 7.15 -26.51 1.63
CA ALA A 315 6.28 -27.61 1.99
C ALA A 315 5.29 -27.99 0.87
N PHE A 316 4.83 -27.01 0.08
CA PHE A 316 3.92 -27.24 -1.05
C PHE A 316 4.62 -27.97 -2.21
N TYR A 317 5.78 -27.47 -2.66
CA TYR A 317 6.50 -28.07 -3.80
C TYR A 317 7.35 -29.29 -3.43
N GLY A 318 7.77 -29.41 -2.16
CA GLY A 318 8.59 -30.53 -1.68
C GLY A 318 7.84 -31.86 -1.56
N ARG A 319 6.50 -31.86 -1.62
CA ARG A 319 5.70 -33.11 -1.67
C ARG A 319 5.80 -33.71 -3.08
N LYS A 320 5.87 -35.05 -3.17
CA LYS A 320 6.10 -35.82 -4.42
C LYS A 320 5.14 -35.51 -5.60
N ASP A 321 4.04 -34.81 -5.36
CA ASP A 321 3.06 -34.38 -6.37
C ASP A 321 3.10 -32.87 -6.71
N GLY A 322 3.97 -32.07 -6.08
CA GLY A 322 4.02 -30.61 -6.24
C GLY A 322 4.61 -30.11 -7.56
N LEU A 323 5.28 -30.99 -8.31
CA LEU A 323 5.89 -30.70 -9.61
C LEU A 323 5.09 -31.26 -10.81
N ARG A 324 3.85 -31.73 -10.59
CA ARG A 324 2.97 -32.29 -11.63
C ARG A 324 2.05 -31.25 -12.26
#